data_AF-A0A6G1L8H3-F1
#
_entry.id   AF-A0A6G1L8H3-F1
#
_cell.length_a   1.000
_cell.length_b   1.000
_cell.length_c   1.000
_cell.angle_alpha   90.00
_cell.angle_beta   90.00
_cell.angle_gamma   90.00
#
_symmetry.space_group_name_H-M   'P 1'
#
loop_
_entity.id
_entity.type
_entity.pdbx_description
1 polymer ?
#
loop_
_entity_poly.entity_id
_entity_poly.type
_entity_poly.pdbx_seq_one_letter_code
_entity_poly.pdbx_strand_id
1 'polypeptide(L)'
;MNGSNSTVLQSLDGWNGSTWAINPNPRTQISTAGCKRLCGTGADYYDWSQSSSTITTWVLPIAGVLLQAPFLSNAFWETVFSIARWCGSPIASLAYILWNIKVSGKCALMADMAAPYDHVDKDPERASDYASMRDSMYLLVTMNQYSIDSRVLKLNGKLSDSKPAEGLLRATLFSKDLRLLRRKRVIHELEHEQPVETTAIVELNQRLRALNRIEVDERLEPVGGLNSMRQKLAQQLRETRKRGVVPVFISTLWFVFAIAISIQSSFGLLGSNAVAHDLALGCLLAWLPVLIMCSIVDRNPVSADDVRKKLNRLVDHVRKSLTDPVVQSMFINTIENNGERADMRRRIEDVGDKCSLVQDVPFFEQFAGQGRVRWHYGAAHPTLRMPISLKLAGTGCAMRLRRAPF
;
A
#
# COMPACT_ATOMS: atom_id res chain seq x y z
N MET A 1 6.92 -45.52 -33.61
CA MET A 1 6.16 -46.76 -33.85
C MET A 1 6.56 -47.31 -35.21
N ASN A 2 7.03 -48.57 -35.29
CA ASN A 2 7.40 -49.22 -36.55
C ASN A 2 6.17 -49.40 -37.45
N GLY A 3 6.28 -49.01 -38.72
CA GLY A 3 5.17 -48.93 -39.68
C GLY A 3 4.45 -50.26 -40.03
N SER A 4 4.95 -51.39 -39.55
CA SER A 4 4.31 -52.71 -39.73
C SER A 4 3.21 -53.00 -38.69
N ASN A 5 3.27 -52.43 -37.48
CA ASN A 5 2.23 -52.62 -36.45
C ASN A 5 1.02 -51.71 -36.65
N SER A 6 1.19 -50.59 -37.38
CA SER A 6 0.11 -49.62 -37.61
C SER A 6 -0.98 -50.13 -38.55
N THR A 7 -0.66 -50.96 -39.54
CA THR A 7 -1.64 -51.49 -40.49
C THR A 7 -2.56 -52.54 -39.85
N VAL A 8 -2.02 -53.39 -38.98
CA VAL A 8 -2.77 -54.40 -38.23
C VAL A 8 -3.74 -53.73 -37.25
N LEU A 9 -3.27 -52.72 -36.50
CA LEU A 9 -4.13 -51.96 -35.59
C LEU A 9 -5.22 -51.17 -36.31
N GLN A 10 -4.89 -50.55 -37.46
CA GLN A 10 -5.89 -49.87 -38.30
C GLN A 10 -6.96 -50.84 -38.83
N SER A 11 -6.58 -52.07 -39.16
CA SER A 11 -7.53 -53.09 -39.64
C SER A 11 -8.45 -53.64 -38.54
N LEU A 12 -7.96 -53.70 -37.30
CA LEU A 12 -8.68 -54.28 -36.16
C LEU A 12 -9.55 -53.25 -35.42
N ASP A 13 -9.03 -52.04 -35.25
CA ASP A 13 -9.60 -51.04 -34.35
C ASP A 13 -10.07 -49.76 -35.08
N GLY A 14 -9.80 -49.66 -36.39
CA GLY A 14 -10.24 -48.55 -37.25
C GLY A 14 -11.76 -48.42 -37.32
N TRP A 15 -12.25 -47.18 -37.41
CA TRP A 15 -13.69 -46.92 -37.53
C TRP A 15 -14.16 -47.09 -38.97
N ASN A 16 -15.15 -47.95 -39.19
CA ASN A 16 -15.77 -48.21 -40.51
C ASN A 16 -17.26 -47.83 -40.57
N GLY A 17 -17.78 -47.17 -39.52
CA GLY A 17 -19.18 -46.74 -39.45
C GLY A 17 -19.40 -45.36 -40.11
N SER A 18 -20.67 -44.97 -40.26
CA SER A 18 -21.00 -43.61 -40.70
C SER A 18 -20.67 -42.59 -39.60
N THR A 19 -19.93 -41.55 -39.96
CA THR A 19 -19.68 -40.38 -39.11
C THR A 19 -20.55 -39.21 -39.59
N TRP A 20 -21.16 -38.48 -38.65
CA TRP A 20 -21.86 -37.24 -39.00
C TRP A 20 -20.82 -36.15 -39.28
N ALA A 21 -20.89 -35.53 -40.46
CA ALA A 21 -20.12 -34.34 -40.86
C ALA A 21 -18.59 -34.52 -41.02
N ILE A 22 -18.08 -35.74 -40.89
CA ILE A 22 -16.67 -36.08 -41.16
C ILE A 22 -16.65 -37.18 -42.21
N ASN A 23 -15.82 -37.07 -43.24
CA ASN A 23 -15.66 -38.14 -44.22
C ASN A 23 -15.01 -39.37 -43.55
N PRO A 24 -15.56 -40.58 -43.74
CA PRO A 24 -15.00 -41.78 -43.13
C PRO A 24 -13.59 -42.02 -43.66
N ASN A 25 -12.62 -42.07 -42.73
CA ASN A 25 -11.22 -42.35 -43.05
C ASN A 25 -10.64 -43.32 -42.01
N PRO A 26 -10.51 -44.62 -42.34
CA PRO A 26 -10.04 -45.64 -41.41
C PRO A 26 -8.57 -45.48 -41.02
N ARG A 27 -7.81 -44.59 -41.69
CA ARG A 27 -6.42 -44.28 -41.31
C ARG A 27 -6.31 -43.29 -40.15
N THR A 28 -7.33 -42.46 -39.93
CA THR A 28 -7.32 -41.39 -38.93
C THR A 28 -8.42 -41.53 -37.89
N GLN A 29 -9.39 -42.42 -38.10
CA GLN A 29 -10.53 -42.64 -37.22
C GLN A 29 -10.44 -44.01 -36.56
N ILE A 30 -10.66 -44.04 -35.24
CA ILE A 30 -10.60 -45.24 -34.41
C ILE A 30 -11.93 -45.44 -33.70
N SER A 31 -12.35 -46.69 -33.55
CA SER A 31 -13.54 -47.02 -32.76
C SER A 31 -13.33 -46.77 -31.26
N THR A 32 -14.40 -46.48 -30.52
CA THR A 32 -14.32 -46.32 -29.05
C THR A 32 -13.81 -47.59 -28.36
N ALA A 33 -14.18 -48.77 -28.88
CA ALA A 33 -13.68 -50.05 -28.39
C ALA A 33 -12.17 -50.21 -28.65
N GLY A 34 -11.72 -49.83 -29.85
CA GLY A 34 -10.31 -49.79 -30.22
C GLY A 34 -9.49 -48.82 -29.35
N CYS A 35 -10.03 -47.63 -29.10
CA CYS A 35 -9.42 -46.66 -28.20
C CYS A 35 -9.27 -47.21 -26.78
N LYS A 36 -10.31 -47.87 -26.23
CA LYS A 36 -10.23 -48.52 -24.90
C LYS A 36 -9.25 -49.68 -24.87
N ARG A 37 -9.06 -50.40 -25.97
CA ARG A 37 -8.09 -51.50 -26.07
C ARG A 37 -6.65 -50.97 -26.15
N LEU A 38 -6.43 -49.90 -26.90
CA LEU A 38 -5.11 -49.30 -27.10
C LEU A 38 -4.67 -48.43 -25.93
N CYS A 39 -5.57 -47.62 -25.38
CA CYS A 39 -5.29 -46.66 -24.30
C CYS A 39 -5.67 -47.19 -22.91
N GLY A 40 -6.39 -48.32 -22.82
CA GLY A 40 -6.94 -48.83 -21.57
C GLY A 40 -8.24 -48.12 -21.14
N THR A 41 -8.77 -48.53 -19.99
CA THR A 41 -9.93 -47.91 -19.32
C THR A 41 -9.56 -47.07 -18.10
N GLY A 42 -8.27 -47.04 -17.74
CA GLY A 42 -7.75 -46.28 -16.61
C GLY A 42 -7.44 -44.83 -16.97
N ALA A 43 -7.28 -43.99 -15.95
CA ALA A 43 -6.66 -42.68 -16.14
C ALA A 43 -5.17 -42.87 -16.46
N ASP A 44 -4.66 -42.09 -17.42
CA ASP A 44 -3.23 -42.00 -17.65
C ASP A 44 -2.62 -41.18 -16.51
N TYR A 45 -1.73 -41.81 -15.72
CA TYR A 45 -1.06 -41.16 -14.61
C TYR A 45 0.28 -40.63 -15.08
N TYR A 46 0.57 -39.38 -14.73
CA TYR A 46 1.90 -38.82 -14.97
C TYR A 46 2.95 -39.59 -14.18
N ASP A 47 4.11 -39.80 -14.80
CA ASP A 47 5.25 -40.39 -14.10
C ASP A 47 5.67 -39.49 -12.93
N TRP A 48 6.30 -40.07 -11.90
CA TRP A 48 6.79 -39.31 -10.75
C TRP A 48 7.78 -38.22 -11.17
N SER A 49 8.61 -38.47 -12.19
CA SER A 49 9.55 -37.48 -12.72
C SER A 49 8.84 -36.22 -13.26
N GLN A 50 7.73 -36.39 -13.98
CA GLN A 50 6.91 -35.30 -14.49
C GLN A 50 6.15 -34.61 -13.37
N SER A 51 5.50 -35.38 -12.49
CA SER A 51 4.74 -34.84 -11.36
C SER A 51 5.62 -34.03 -10.41
N SER A 52 6.81 -34.53 -10.07
CA SER A 52 7.77 -33.82 -9.22
C SER A 52 8.30 -32.56 -9.88
N SER A 53 8.60 -32.60 -11.19
CA SER A 53 8.99 -31.43 -11.97
C SER A 53 7.92 -30.33 -11.93
N THR A 54 6.65 -30.67 -12.16
CA THR A 54 5.53 -29.71 -12.09
C THR A 54 5.36 -29.16 -10.67
N ILE A 55 5.49 -30.01 -9.64
CA ILE A 55 5.42 -29.57 -8.23
C ILE A 55 6.53 -28.55 -7.92
N THR A 56 7.77 -28.86 -8.29
CA THR A 56 8.92 -27.99 -7.99
C THR A 56 8.92 -26.70 -8.81
N THR A 57 8.40 -26.75 -10.04
CA THR A 57 8.44 -25.61 -10.97
C THR A 57 7.27 -24.65 -10.75
N TRP A 58 6.10 -25.16 -10.36
CA TRP A 58 4.89 -24.35 -10.29
C TRP A 58 4.28 -24.33 -8.90
N VAL A 59 4.04 -25.50 -8.29
CA VAL A 59 3.32 -25.58 -7.01
C VAL A 59 4.13 -24.91 -5.90
N LEU A 60 5.42 -25.23 -5.77
CA LEU A 60 6.28 -24.67 -4.72
C LEU A 60 6.49 -23.16 -4.89
N PRO A 61 6.80 -22.61 -6.09
CA PRO A 61 6.90 -21.17 -6.27
C PRO A 61 5.57 -20.44 -6.02
N ILE A 62 4.43 -21.02 -6.41
CA ILE A 62 3.11 -20.43 -6.13
C ILE A 62 2.81 -20.45 -4.65
N ALA A 63 3.07 -21.57 -3.96
CA ALA A 63 2.95 -21.64 -2.52
C ALA A 63 3.85 -20.60 -1.85
N GLY A 64 5.09 -20.44 -2.31
CA GLY A 64 6.02 -19.42 -1.84
C GLY A 64 5.51 -17.99 -2.05
N VAL A 65 4.96 -17.69 -3.23
CA VAL A 65 4.38 -16.39 -3.56
C VAL A 65 3.10 -16.13 -2.76
N LEU A 66 2.24 -17.14 -2.58
CA LEU A 66 1.05 -17.06 -1.73
C LEU A 66 1.43 -16.84 -0.28
N LEU A 67 2.45 -17.49 0.25
CA LEU A 67 2.93 -17.29 1.62
C LEU A 67 3.49 -15.87 1.83
N GLN A 68 3.99 -15.24 0.78
CA GLN A 68 4.41 -13.83 0.77
C GLN A 68 3.24 -12.86 0.58
N ALA A 69 2.03 -13.36 0.31
CA ALA A 69 0.88 -12.51 0.18
C ALA A 69 0.69 -11.72 1.49
N PRO A 70 0.25 -10.46 1.39
CA PRO A 70 0.11 -9.58 2.55
C PRO A 70 -1.12 -10.00 3.37
N PHE A 71 -1.00 -11.09 4.14
CA PHE A 71 -2.04 -11.55 5.06
C PHE A 71 -2.22 -10.53 6.19
N LEU A 72 -3.46 -10.40 6.67
CA LEU A 72 -3.73 -9.74 7.93
C LEU A 72 -3.81 -10.84 8.99
N SER A 73 -2.83 -10.89 9.89
CA SER A 73 -2.73 -11.91 10.94
C SER A 73 -3.97 -11.99 11.84
N ASN A 74 -4.79 -10.93 11.87
CA ASN A 74 -5.98 -10.83 12.72
C ASN A 74 -7.30 -10.78 11.92
N ALA A 75 -7.26 -11.01 10.59
CA ALA A 75 -8.44 -10.97 9.72
C ALA A 75 -8.34 -12.06 8.63
N PHE A 76 -8.46 -13.32 9.07
CA PHE A 76 -8.36 -14.50 8.21
C PHE A 76 -9.41 -14.48 7.08
N TRP A 77 -10.68 -14.31 7.43
CA TRP A 77 -11.79 -14.31 6.46
C TRP A 77 -11.68 -13.18 5.44
N GLU A 78 -11.30 -11.98 5.88
CA GLU A 78 -11.04 -10.86 4.98
C GLU A 78 -9.94 -11.18 3.96
N THR A 79 -8.95 -11.96 4.38
CA THR A 79 -7.89 -12.39 3.47
C THR A 79 -8.36 -13.48 2.52
N VAL A 80 -9.17 -14.44 3.00
CA VAL A 80 -9.82 -15.45 2.14
C VAL A 80 -10.73 -14.77 1.10
N PHE A 81 -11.53 -13.79 1.49
CA PHE A 81 -12.37 -13.02 0.56
C PHE A 81 -11.54 -12.21 -0.43
N SER A 82 -10.41 -11.66 0.00
CA SER A 82 -9.49 -10.95 -0.92
C SER A 82 -8.93 -11.91 -1.98
N ILE A 83 -8.48 -13.10 -1.57
CA ILE A 83 -8.01 -14.15 -2.49
C ILE A 83 -9.14 -14.61 -3.41
N ALA A 84 -10.34 -14.85 -2.87
CA ALA A 84 -11.49 -15.26 -3.67
C ALA A 84 -11.85 -14.20 -4.74
N ARG A 85 -11.72 -12.90 -4.41
CA ARG A 85 -11.89 -11.81 -5.38
C ARG A 85 -10.77 -11.78 -6.41
N TRP A 86 -9.52 -11.97 -5.99
CA TRP A 86 -8.37 -12.02 -6.90
C TRP A 86 -8.51 -13.17 -7.91
N CYS A 87 -8.95 -14.35 -7.46
CA CYS A 87 -9.20 -15.50 -8.34
C CYS A 87 -10.47 -15.34 -9.18
N GLY A 88 -11.53 -14.73 -8.64
CA GLY A 88 -12.80 -14.56 -9.36
C GLY A 88 -12.76 -13.48 -10.45
N SER A 89 -12.02 -12.39 -10.23
CA SER A 89 -11.86 -11.32 -11.22
C SER A 89 -10.52 -10.60 -11.07
N PRO A 90 -9.42 -11.21 -11.55
CA PRO A 90 -8.07 -10.65 -11.41
C PRO A 90 -7.93 -9.27 -12.05
N ILE A 91 -8.62 -9.02 -13.18
CA ILE A 91 -8.62 -7.73 -13.87
C ILE A 91 -9.26 -6.63 -13.02
N ALA A 92 -10.39 -6.91 -12.36
CA ALA A 92 -11.06 -5.93 -11.51
C ALA A 92 -10.23 -5.63 -10.25
N SER A 93 -9.64 -6.67 -9.63
CA SER A 93 -8.74 -6.50 -8.49
C SER A 93 -7.50 -5.68 -8.87
N LEU A 94 -6.88 -5.97 -10.01
CA LEU A 94 -5.75 -5.20 -10.53
C LEU A 94 -6.15 -3.73 -10.75
N ALA A 95 -7.32 -3.47 -11.35
CA ALA A 95 -7.79 -2.10 -11.59
C ALA A 95 -7.96 -1.30 -10.29
N TYR A 96 -8.47 -1.92 -9.22
CA TYR A 96 -8.60 -1.26 -7.91
C TYR A 96 -7.24 -0.96 -7.28
N ILE A 97 -6.29 -1.89 -7.39
CA ILE A 97 -4.93 -1.67 -6.88
C ILE A 97 -4.23 -0.56 -7.69
N LEU A 98 -4.33 -0.60 -9.02
CA LEU A 98 -3.76 0.42 -9.90
C LEU A 98 -4.37 1.80 -9.66
N TRP A 99 -5.65 1.88 -9.30
CA TRP A 99 -6.28 3.14 -8.90
C TRP A 99 -5.60 3.75 -7.67
N ASN A 100 -5.34 2.96 -6.63
CA ASN A 100 -4.64 3.43 -5.43
C ASN A 100 -3.18 3.80 -5.72
N ILE A 101 -2.49 3.02 -6.56
CA ILE A 101 -1.13 3.33 -7.03
C ILE A 101 -1.13 4.65 -7.81
N LYS A 102 -2.13 4.92 -8.64
CA LYS A 102 -2.26 6.19 -9.38
C LYS A 102 -2.38 7.38 -8.44
N VAL A 103 -3.17 7.27 -7.37
CA VAL A 103 -3.28 8.33 -6.36
C VAL A 103 -1.94 8.53 -5.64
N SER A 104 -1.29 7.43 -5.25
CA SER A 104 0.03 7.46 -4.63
C SER A 104 1.09 8.09 -5.54
N GLY A 105 1.07 7.78 -6.83
CA GLY A 105 1.95 8.33 -7.85
C GLY A 105 1.78 9.84 -8.03
N LYS A 106 0.55 10.35 -7.96
CA LYS A 106 0.30 11.80 -7.97
C LYS A 106 0.96 12.49 -6.78
N CYS A 107 0.81 11.94 -5.57
CA CYS A 107 1.50 12.48 -4.39
C CYS A 107 3.02 12.39 -4.52
N ALA A 108 3.53 11.26 -5.03
CA ALA A 108 4.96 11.02 -5.20
C ALA A 108 5.60 12.02 -6.17
N LEU A 109 4.92 12.35 -7.28
CA LEU A 109 5.39 13.36 -8.24
C LEU A 109 5.31 14.78 -7.69
N MET A 110 4.33 15.08 -6.82
CA MET A 110 4.19 16.41 -6.24
C MET A 110 5.32 16.77 -5.26
N ALA A 111 5.84 15.80 -4.52
CA ALA A 111 6.85 16.04 -3.48
C ALA A 111 8.13 15.25 -3.68
N ASP A 112 8.40 14.82 -4.93
CA ASP A 112 9.45 13.89 -5.36
C ASP A 112 9.96 12.98 -4.22
N MET A 113 9.13 11.98 -3.93
CA MET A 113 9.35 11.00 -2.86
C MET A 113 10.47 10.00 -3.17
N ALA A 114 10.99 9.97 -4.40
CA ALA A 114 12.05 9.06 -4.81
C ALA A 114 13.44 9.55 -4.34
N ALA A 115 13.56 10.83 -4.01
CA ALA A 115 14.82 11.42 -3.59
C ALA A 115 15.28 10.83 -2.22
N PRO A 116 16.50 10.26 -2.14
CA PRO A 116 17.02 9.68 -0.90
C PRO A 116 17.22 10.77 0.17
N TYR A 117 16.98 10.42 1.44
CA TYR A 117 17.20 11.34 2.56
C TYR A 117 18.67 11.78 2.64
N ASP A 118 19.61 10.92 2.22
CA ASP A 118 21.05 11.13 2.35
C ASP A 118 21.64 12.11 1.32
N HIS A 119 20.88 12.53 0.30
CA HIS A 119 21.39 13.37 -0.80
C HIS A 119 20.67 14.69 -1.02
N VAL A 120 19.52 14.93 -0.38
CA VAL A 120 18.71 16.13 -0.65
C VAL A 120 19.11 17.34 0.20
N ASP A 121 19.80 17.16 1.32
CA ASP A 121 19.85 18.21 2.35
C ASP A 121 21.27 18.59 2.76
N LYS A 122 21.99 19.30 1.88
CA LYS A 122 23.18 20.10 2.28
C LYS A 122 22.86 21.58 2.52
N ASP A 123 21.65 22.01 2.16
CA ASP A 123 21.22 23.41 2.25
C ASP A 123 20.17 23.55 3.38
N PRO A 124 20.53 24.10 4.55
CA PRO A 124 19.76 23.96 5.80
C PRO A 124 18.36 24.59 5.77
N GLU A 125 18.12 25.64 4.98
CA GLU A 125 16.81 26.29 4.90
C GLU A 125 15.87 25.60 3.89
N ARG A 126 16.39 25.28 2.70
CA ARG A 126 15.64 24.64 1.61
C ARG A 126 15.32 23.17 1.91
N ALA A 127 16.18 22.52 2.70
CA ALA A 127 15.99 21.17 3.21
C ALA A 127 14.72 21.01 4.05
N SER A 128 14.42 21.98 4.92
CA SER A 128 13.38 21.80 5.94
C SER A 128 11.96 21.76 5.35
N ASP A 129 11.66 22.65 4.42
CA ASP A 129 10.32 22.83 3.88
C ASP A 129 9.95 21.76 2.87
N TYR A 130 10.89 21.42 1.98
CA TYR A 130 10.70 20.38 1.00
C TYR A 130 10.64 18.99 1.65
N ALA A 131 11.55 18.69 2.58
CA ALA A 131 11.52 17.43 3.31
C ALA A 131 10.23 17.28 4.13
N SER A 132 9.78 18.34 4.80
CA SER A 132 8.51 18.33 5.55
C SER A 132 7.31 18.06 4.65
N MET A 133 7.25 18.67 3.46
CA MET A 133 6.19 18.42 2.47
C MET A 133 6.23 16.98 1.96
N ARG A 134 7.43 16.47 1.65
CA ARG A 134 7.66 15.09 1.20
C ARG A 134 7.17 14.07 2.23
N ASP A 135 7.50 14.28 3.51
CA ASP A 135 7.09 13.39 4.60
C ASP A 135 5.57 13.44 4.80
N SER A 136 4.99 14.63 4.72
CA SER A 136 3.55 14.84 4.85
C SER A 136 2.76 14.18 3.73
N MET A 137 3.22 14.30 2.48
CA MET A 137 2.59 13.63 1.35
C MET A 137 2.73 12.11 1.45
N TYR A 138 3.86 11.61 1.97
CA TYR A 138 4.04 10.17 2.19
C TYR A 138 3.10 9.63 3.28
N LEU A 139 2.93 10.39 4.38
CA LEU A 139 1.96 10.08 5.41
C LEU A 139 0.53 10.12 4.86
N LEU A 140 0.19 11.11 4.02
CA LEU A 140 -1.12 11.20 3.37
C LEU A 140 -1.42 9.97 2.50
N VAL A 141 -0.45 9.51 1.70
CA VAL A 141 -0.58 8.29 0.90
C VAL A 141 -0.83 7.07 1.81
N THR A 142 -0.14 7.00 2.95
CA THR A 142 -0.31 5.91 3.91
C THR A 142 -1.68 5.97 4.60
N MET A 143 -2.13 7.16 5.01
CA MET A 143 -3.45 7.40 5.59
C MET A 143 -4.58 7.05 4.62
N ASN A 144 -4.37 7.29 3.32
CA ASN A 144 -5.34 6.94 2.27
C ASN A 144 -5.58 5.43 2.12
N GLN A 145 -4.87 4.58 2.85
CA GLN A 145 -5.09 3.12 2.85
C GLN A 145 -6.08 2.68 3.93
N TYR A 146 -6.54 3.60 4.78
CA TYR A 146 -7.40 3.33 5.93
C TYR A 146 -8.76 4.03 5.79
N SER A 147 -9.81 3.35 6.25
CA SER A 147 -11.13 3.97 6.43
C SER A 147 -11.15 4.86 7.65
N ILE A 148 -11.81 6.01 7.51
CA ILE A 148 -12.11 6.93 8.61
C ILE A 148 -13.33 6.41 9.37
N ASP A 149 -13.30 6.45 10.70
CA ASP A 149 -14.43 6.01 11.53
C ASP A 149 -15.70 6.84 11.21
N SER A 150 -16.83 6.14 11.03
CA SER A 150 -18.09 6.78 10.66
C SER A 150 -18.58 7.81 11.69
N ARG A 151 -18.19 7.69 12.97
CA ARG A 151 -18.53 8.65 14.03
C ARG A 151 -17.77 9.97 13.85
N VAL A 152 -16.53 9.91 13.38
CA VAL A 152 -15.73 11.09 13.02
C VAL A 152 -16.34 11.79 11.81
N LEU A 153 -16.92 11.04 10.85
CA LEU A 153 -17.61 11.61 9.69
C LEU A 153 -19.00 12.18 10.02
N LYS A 154 -19.68 11.66 11.04
CA LYS A 154 -21.06 12.05 11.43
C LYS A 154 -21.14 13.28 12.34
N LEU A 155 -20.04 13.97 12.57
CA LEU A 155 -19.92 15.11 13.49
C LEU A 155 -20.96 16.23 13.30
N ASN A 156 -21.54 16.38 12.11
CA ASN A 156 -22.54 17.41 11.81
C ASN A 156 -23.97 16.86 11.58
N GLY A 157 -24.27 15.62 11.98
CA GLY A 157 -25.59 14.99 11.80
C GLY A 157 -25.94 14.61 10.35
N LYS A 158 -25.19 15.12 9.35
CA LYS A 158 -25.25 14.70 7.95
C LYS A 158 -24.02 13.86 7.61
N LEU A 159 -24.23 12.67 7.06
CA LEU A 159 -23.19 11.70 6.64
C LEU A 159 -22.20 12.25 5.58
N SER A 160 -22.44 13.45 5.04
CA SER A 160 -21.72 14.03 3.90
C SER A 160 -20.76 15.17 4.28
N ASP A 161 -20.73 15.64 5.53
CA ASP A 161 -19.89 16.78 5.91
C ASP A 161 -18.55 16.36 6.52
N SER A 162 -17.62 15.92 5.67
CA SER A 162 -16.26 15.50 6.06
C SER A 162 -15.30 16.66 6.34
N LYS A 163 -15.77 17.91 6.29
CA LYS A 163 -14.92 19.11 6.44
C LYS A 163 -14.15 19.19 7.76
N PRO A 164 -14.70 18.84 8.93
CA PRO A 164 -13.94 18.90 10.19
C PRO A 164 -12.80 17.87 10.23
N ALA A 165 -13.07 16.65 9.77
CA ALA A 165 -12.07 15.58 9.68
C ALA A 165 -10.95 15.94 8.68
N GLU A 166 -11.32 16.54 7.55
CA GLU A 166 -10.38 17.08 6.57
C GLU A 166 -9.54 18.24 7.13
N GLY A 167 -10.16 19.14 7.91
CA GLY A 167 -9.48 20.23 8.61
C GLY A 167 -8.44 19.72 9.61
N LEU A 168 -8.80 18.72 10.42
CA LEU A 168 -7.89 18.07 11.36
C LEU A 168 -6.72 17.38 10.65
N LEU A 169 -6.99 16.64 9.57
CA LEU A 169 -5.94 16.01 8.78
C LEU A 169 -5.00 17.03 8.15
N ARG A 170 -5.52 18.15 7.66
CA ARG A 170 -4.70 19.24 7.14
C ARG A 170 -3.82 19.86 8.19
N ALA A 171 -4.37 20.15 9.37
CA ALA A 171 -3.56 20.66 10.48
C ALA A 171 -2.47 19.65 10.87
N THR A 172 -2.80 18.36 10.88
CA THR A 172 -1.85 17.28 11.17
C THR A 172 -0.73 17.17 10.13
N LEU A 173 -1.07 17.33 8.85
CA LEU A 173 -0.16 17.06 7.73
C LEU A 173 0.50 18.29 7.13
N PHE A 174 0.04 19.52 7.38
CA PHE A 174 0.58 20.69 6.68
C PHE A 174 0.84 21.88 7.60
N SER A 175 0.44 21.85 8.88
CA SER A 175 0.82 22.93 9.81
C SER A 175 2.31 22.89 10.09
N LYS A 176 2.98 24.04 9.96
CA LYS A 176 4.38 24.25 10.34
C LYS A 176 4.50 24.82 11.74
N ASP A 177 3.59 25.73 12.07
CA ASP A 177 3.67 26.57 13.29
C ASP A 177 2.86 26.04 14.46
N LEU A 178 2.17 24.91 14.27
CA LEU A 178 1.38 24.31 15.35
C LEU A 178 2.31 23.73 16.40
N ARG A 179 2.33 24.35 17.58
CA ARG A 179 3.01 23.81 18.76
C ARG A 179 2.16 22.72 19.38
N LEU A 180 2.79 21.62 19.73
CA LEU A 180 2.12 20.48 20.33
C LEU A 180 2.19 20.58 21.85
N LEU A 181 1.17 20.05 22.53
CA LEU A 181 1.25 19.83 23.96
C LEU A 181 2.31 18.76 24.26
N ARG A 182 3.14 19.00 25.27
CA ARG A 182 4.19 18.07 25.69
C ARG A 182 3.58 16.73 26.05
N ARG A 183 4.03 15.66 25.39
CA ARG A 183 3.57 14.30 25.69
C ARG A 183 4.01 13.92 27.12
N LYS A 184 3.06 13.59 28.00
CA LYS A 184 3.36 12.77 29.19
C LYS A 184 3.81 11.40 28.69
N ARG A 185 5.12 11.16 28.58
CA ARG A 185 5.65 9.84 28.25
C ARG A 185 5.23 8.87 29.35
N VAL A 186 4.47 7.85 28.97
CA VAL A 186 4.22 6.70 29.85
C VAL A 186 5.52 5.89 29.86
N ILE A 187 6.05 5.63 31.05
CA ILE A 187 7.39 5.09 31.31
C ILE A 187 7.68 3.76 30.57
N HIS A 188 6.64 3.01 30.18
CA HIS A 188 6.77 1.74 29.46
C HIS A 188 7.25 1.81 28.00
N GLU A 189 7.22 2.96 27.32
CA GLU A 189 7.74 3.06 25.93
C GLU A 189 9.26 3.26 25.84
N LEU A 190 9.96 3.43 26.97
CA LEU A 190 11.40 3.72 27.01
C LEU A 190 12.30 2.47 26.96
N GLU A 191 11.76 1.27 27.07
CA GLU A 191 12.57 0.03 27.11
C GLU A 191 13.04 -0.47 25.72
N HIS A 192 12.62 0.16 24.61
CA HIS A 192 12.92 -0.31 23.24
C HIS A 192 13.56 0.70 22.28
N GLU A 193 13.85 1.94 22.71
CA GLU A 193 14.62 2.88 21.89
C GLU A 193 16.05 2.99 22.41
N GLN A 194 17.00 2.44 21.64
CA GLN A 194 18.44 2.61 21.90
C GLN A 194 18.82 4.11 21.87
N PRO A 195 19.70 4.58 22.78
CA PRO A 195 20.02 5.99 22.89
C PRO A 195 20.98 6.41 21.78
N VAL A 196 20.46 7.09 20.76
CA VAL A 196 21.30 7.83 19.80
C VAL A 196 21.57 9.22 20.40
N GLU A 197 22.79 9.38 20.89
CA GLU A 197 23.61 10.61 20.97
C GLU A 197 22.82 11.94 21.11
N THR A 198 22.21 12.14 22.29
CA THR A 198 21.39 13.33 22.59
C THR A 198 22.13 14.37 23.45
N THR A 199 23.42 14.19 23.71
CA THR A 199 24.20 15.05 24.61
C THR A 199 24.39 16.47 24.06
N ALA A 200 24.71 16.62 22.77
CA ALA A 200 24.93 17.93 22.15
C ALA A 200 23.64 18.79 22.07
N ILE A 201 22.48 18.15 21.82
CA ILE A 201 21.18 18.84 21.75
C ILE A 201 20.71 19.26 23.15
N VAL A 202 21.00 18.46 24.18
CA VAL A 202 20.67 18.80 25.57
C VAL A 202 21.52 19.99 26.04
N GLU A 203 22.81 20.02 25.72
CA GLU A 203 23.71 21.11 26.11
C GLU A 203 23.38 22.43 25.39
N LEU A 204 23.05 22.37 24.09
CA LEU A 204 22.63 23.55 23.32
C LEU A 204 21.29 24.11 23.83
N ASN A 205 20.35 23.25 24.19
CA ASN A 205 19.07 23.66 24.80
C ASN A 205 19.26 24.24 26.21
N GLN A 206 20.24 23.75 26.99
CA GLN A 206 20.58 24.35 28.28
C GLN A 206 21.21 25.73 28.13
N ARG A 207 22.10 25.93 27.16
CA ARG A 207 22.71 27.25 26.87
C ARG A 207 21.69 28.26 26.34
N LEU A 208 20.74 27.83 25.49
CA LEU A 208 19.65 28.70 25.01
C LEU A 208 18.67 29.12 26.12
N ARG A 209 18.43 28.26 27.11
CA ARG A 209 17.62 28.59 28.31
C ARG A 209 18.28 29.61 29.22
N ALA A 210 19.61 29.68 29.24
CA ALA A 210 20.34 30.68 30.02
C ALA A 210 20.33 32.07 29.38
N LEU A 211 20.16 32.16 28.05
CA LEU A 211 20.23 33.41 27.29
C LEU A 211 18.85 34.07 27.04
N ASN A 212 17.77 33.30 26.95
CA ASN A 212 16.43 33.83 26.70
C ASN A 212 15.53 33.65 27.93
N ARG A 213 15.25 34.75 28.64
CA ARG A 213 14.04 34.91 29.49
C ARG A 213 12.78 34.98 28.62
N ILE A 214 12.55 33.97 27.79
CA ILE A 214 11.23 33.70 27.23
C ILE A 214 10.61 32.72 28.20
N GLU A 215 9.46 33.04 28.79
CA GLU A 215 8.65 32.07 29.54
C GLU A 215 8.32 30.90 28.60
N VAL A 216 9.18 29.89 28.60
CA VAL A 216 8.92 28.64 27.91
C VAL A 216 7.87 27.94 28.76
N ASP A 217 6.60 28.06 28.36
CA ASP A 217 5.53 27.28 28.97
C ASP A 217 5.93 25.79 28.90
N GLU A 218 6.23 25.23 30.08
CA GLU A 218 6.80 23.89 30.24
C GLU A 218 5.88 22.78 29.69
N ARG A 219 4.61 23.15 29.44
CA ARG A 219 3.56 22.31 28.84
C ARG A 219 3.67 22.16 27.33
N LEU A 220 4.48 22.94 26.63
CA LEU A 220 4.58 22.93 25.16
C LEU A 220 5.85 22.21 24.67
N GLU A 221 5.72 21.53 23.53
CA GLU A 221 6.87 21.01 22.78
C GLU A 221 7.66 22.15 22.09
N PRO A 222 8.96 21.94 21.81
CA PRO A 222 9.75 22.92 21.07
C PRO A 222 9.16 23.19 19.69
N VAL A 223 9.47 24.39 19.15
CA VAL A 223 9.07 24.79 17.79
C VAL A 223 9.54 23.73 16.79
N GLY A 224 8.64 23.29 15.91
CA GLY A 224 8.92 22.22 14.94
C GLY A 224 8.73 20.79 15.46
N GLY A 225 8.23 20.59 16.68
CA GLY A 225 7.93 19.25 17.23
C GLY A 225 7.05 18.38 16.32
N LEU A 226 6.02 18.98 15.69
CA LEU A 226 5.16 18.29 14.73
C LEU A 226 5.91 17.84 13.47
N ASN A 227 6.84 18.66 12.96
CA ASN A 227 7.65 18.32 11.78
C ASN A 227 8.56 17.14 12.09
N SER A 228 9.24 17.19 13.24
CA SER A 228 10.09 16.10 13.73
C SER A 228 9.30 14.80 13.92
N MET A 229 8.07 14.88 14.47
CA MET A 229 7.20 13.71 14.62
C MET A 229 6.75 13.13 13.27
N ARG A 230 6.38 13.98 12.31
CA ARG A 230 6.04 13.55 10.95
C ARG A 230 7.23 12.89 10.25
N GLN A 231 8.41 13.50 10.33
CA GLN A 231 9.64 12.98 9.74
C GLN A 231 10.01 11.62 10.31
N LYS A 232 10.06 11.49 11.65
CA LYS A 232 10.34 10.21 12.32
C LYS A 232 9.33 9.13 11.92
N LEU A 233 8.05 9.47 11.88
CA LEU A 233 7.01 8.52 11.48
C LEU A 233 7.15 8.13 10.00
N ALA A 234 7.35 9.08 9.10
CA ALA A 234 7.53 8.83 7.67
C ALA A 234 8.77 7.96 7.41
N GLN A 235 9.90 8.25 8.06
CA GLN A 235 11.13 7.47 7.96
C GLN A 235 10.92 6.03 8.46
N GLN A 236 10.35 5.84 9.65
CA GLN A 236 10.04 4.51 10.19
C GLN A 236 9.15 3.72 9.22
N LEU A 237 8.11 4.35 8.66
CA LEU A 237 7.20 3.70 7.72
C LEU A 237 7.90 3.34 6.39
N ARG A 238 8.85 4.14 5.91
CA ARG A 238 9.63 3.85 4.70
C ARG A 238 10.61 2.71 4.90
N GLU A 239 11.35 2.71 6.01
CA GLU A 239 12.29 1.63 6.36
C GLU A 239 11.55 0.29 6.52
N THR A 240 10.42 0.33 7.21
CA THR A 240 9.53 -0.81 7.38
C THR A 240 9.02 -1.33 6.04
N ARG A 241 8.65 -0.43 5.12
CA ARG A 241 8.24 -0.80 3.76
C ARG A 241 9.38 -1.45 2.98
N LYS A 242 10.59 -0.88 3.01
CA LYS A 242 11.77 -1.43 2.32
C LYS A 242 12.04 -2.88 2.76
N ARG A 243 11.99 -3.16 4.06
CA ARG A 243 12.22 -4.51 4.61
C ARG A 243 11.23 -5.55 4.08
N GLY A 244 9.96 -5.19 3.92
CA GLY A 244 8.96 -6.13 3.41
C GLY A 244 8.87 -6.21 1.89
N VAL A 245 9.30 -5.17 1.16
CA VAL A 245 9.25 -5.14 -0.30
C VAL A 245 10.40 -5.93 -0.93
N VAL A 246 11.60 -5.90 -0.36
CA VAL A 246 12.80 -6.55 -0.94
C VAL A 246 12.61 -8.06 -1.19
N PRO A 247 12.12 -8.88 -0.24
CA PRO A 247 11.94 -10.31 -0.46
C PRO A 247 10.97 -10.64 -1.62
N VAL A 248 9.96 -9.80 -1.81
CA VAL A 248 8.91 -9.99 -2.82
C VAL A 248 9.46 -9.73 -4.22
N PHE A 249 10.30 -8.70 -4.38
CA PHE A 249 11.02 -8.46 -5.63
C PHE A 249 11.95 -9.61 -5.97
N ILE A 250 12.69 -10.14 -4.99
CA ILE A 250 13.57 -11.31 -5.20
C ILE A 250 12.75 -12.52 -5.65
N SER A 251 11.63 -12.79 -4.98
CA SER A 251 10.72 -13.89 -5.32
C SER A 251 10.10 -13.73 -6.71
N THR A 252 9.69 -12.51 -7.08
CA THR A 252 9.13 -12.23 -8.41
C THR A 252 10.20 -12.37 -9.50
N LEU A 253 11.42 -11.92 -9.25
CA LEU A 253 12.54 -12.11 -10.18
C LEU A 253 12.83 -13.61 -10.38
N TRP A 254 12.82 -14.39 -9.30
CA TRP A 254 12.97 -15.85 -9.36
C TRP A 254 11.84 -16.51 -10.17
N PHE A 255 10.60 -16.05 -10.00
CA PHE A 255 9.46 -16.54 -10.79
C PHE A 255 9.64 -16.25 -12.29
N VAL A 256 10.06 -15.03 -12.66
CA VAL A 256 10.33 -14.67 -14.06
C VAL A 256 11.46 -15.54 -14.64
N PHE A 257 12.50 -15.78 -13.84
CA PHE A 257 13.60 -16.67 -14.22
C PHE A 257 13.12 -18.12 -14.44
N ALA A 258 12.28 -18.65 -13.55
CA ALA A 258 11.68 -19.97 -13.70
C ALA A 258 10.82 -20.06 -14.97
N ILE A 259 9.97 -19.06 -15.25
CA ILE A 259 9.20 -19.00 -16.51
C ILE A 259 10.12 -19.03 -17.73
N ALA A 260 11.22 -18.28 -17.72
CA ALA A 260 12.15 -18.23 -18.84
C ALA A 260 12.78 -19.60 -19.13
N ILE A 261 13.19 -20.32 -18.08
CA ILE A 261 13.70 -21.70 -18.20
C ILE A 261 12.60 -22.62 -18.74
N SER A 262 11.36 -22.51 -18.23
CA SER A 262 10.25 -23.33 -18.70
C SER A 262 9.98 -23.11 -20.19
N ILE A 263 9.93 -21.85 -20.66
CA ILE A 263 9.79 -21.51 -22.09
C ILE A 263 10.92 -22.16 -22.91
N GLN A 264 12.16 -22.03 -22.46
CA GLN A 264 13.31 -22.63 -23.16
C GLN A 264 13.20 -24.16 -23.21
N SER A 265 12.75 -24.79 -22.14
CA SER A 265 12.57 -26.26 -22.11
C SER A 265 11.44 -26.72 -23.03
N SER A 266 10.33 -25.98 -23.10
CA SER A 266 9.17 -26.31 -23.94
C SER A 266 9.40 -26.11 -25.43
N PHE A 267 10.19 -25.11 -25.83
CA PHE A 267 10.44 -24.83 -27.24
C PHE A 267 11.82 -25.29 -27.74
N GLY A 268 12.77 -25.58 -26.84
CA GLY A 268 14.12 -26.05 -27.18
C GLY A 268 14.18 -27.53 -27.57
N LEU A 269 13.23 -28.34 -27.11
CA LEU A 269 13.07 -29.76 -27.46
C LEU A 269 11.71 -29.96 -28.12
N LEU A 270 11.62 -29.68 -29.42
CA LEU A 270 10.45 -29.99 -30.25
C LEU A 270 10.11 -31.48 -30.15
N GLY A 271 9.04 -31.86 -29.44
CA GLY A 271 8.48 -33.21 -29.61
C GLY A 271 7.57 -33.83 -28.56
N SER A 272 7.42 -33.27 -27.34
CA SER A 272 6.57 -33.91 -26.31
C SER A 272 5.42 -33.03 -25.84
N ASN A 273 4.19 -33.48 -26.07
CA ASN A 273 2.95 -32.82 -25.64
C ASN A 273 2.88 -32.56 -24.13
N ALA A 274 3.59 -33.35 -23.31
CA ALA A 274 3.67 -33.16 -21.86
C ALA A 274 4.33 -31.81 -21.49
N VAL A 275 5.29 -31.35 -22.29
CA VAL A 275 6.08 -30.12 -22.01
C VAL A 275 5.32 -28.84 -22.36
N ALA A 276 4.27 -28.94 -23.20
CA ALA A 276 3.37 -27.82 -23.50
C ALA A 276 2.40 -27.54 -22.34
N HIS A 277 2.08 -28.55 -21.52
CA HIS A 277 1.18 -28.41 -20.39
C HIS A 277 1.79 -27.60 -19.24
N ASP A 278 3.06 -27.83 -18.92
CA ASP A 278 3.79 -27.07 -17.89
C ASP A 278 3.88 -25.58 -18.24
N LEU A 279 4.15 -25.24 -19.51
CA LEU A 279 4.16 -23.86 -19.97
C LEU A 279 2.78 -23.19 -19.86
N ALA A 280 1.71 -23.91 -20.23
CA ALA A 280 0.35 -23.41 -20.14
C ALA A 280 -0.01 -23.08 -18.68
N LEU A 281 0.41 -23.92 -17.73
CA LEU A 281 0.19 -23.71 -16.30
C LEU A 281 0.96 -22.48 -15.78
N GLY A 282 2.20 -22.28 -16.22
CA GLY A 282 2.98 -21.08 -15.93
C GLY A 282 2.36 -19.79 -16.45
N CYS A 283 1.91 -19.79 -17.71
CA CYS A 283 1.21 -18.66 -18.31
C CYS A 283 -0.13 -18.37 -17.60
N LEU A 284 -0.85 -19.42 -17.21
CA LEU A 284 -2.11 -19.30 -16.47
C LEU A 284 -1.91 -18.73 -15.07
N LEU A 285 -0.71 -18.81 -14.49
CA LEU A 285 -0.43 -18.38 -13.11
C LEU A 285 0.44 -17.12 -13.03
N ALA A 286 0.96 -16.64 -14.16
CA ALA A 286 1.80 -15.45 -14.25
C ALA A 286 1.15 -14.15 -13.74
N TRP A 287 -0.18 -14.07 -13.72
CA TRP A 287 -0.89 -12.91 -13.17
C TRP A 287 -0.83 -12.82 -11.64
N LEU A 288 -0.62 -13.94 -10.94
CA LEU A 288 -0.70 -14.01 -9.48
C LEU A 288 0.49 -13.28 -8.81
N PRO A 289 1.76 -13.49 -9.22
CA PRO A 289 2.88 -12.68 -8.74
C PRO A 289 2.71 -11.17 -9.04
N VAL A 290 2.18 -10.83 -10.21
CA VAL A 290 1.92 -9.42 -10.58
C VAL A 290 0.90 -8.79 -9.65
N LEU A 291 -0.21 -9.48 -9.36
CA LEU A 291 -1.21 -8.99 -8.40
C LEU A 291 -0.64 -8.83 -6.99
N ILE A 292 0.19 -9.76 -6.54
CA ILE A 292 0.80 -9.70 -5.20
C ILE A 292 1.80 -8.55 -5.11
N MET A 293 2.63 -8.36 -6.14
CA MET A 293 3.52 -7.20 -6.26
C MET A 293 2.75 -5.88 -6.19
N CYS A 294 1.70 -5.73 -7.01
CA CYS A 294 0.87 -4.53 -6.98
C CYS A 294 0.20 -4.33 -5.62
N SER A 295 -0.30 -5.40 -4.99
CA SER A 295 -0.94 -5.34 -3.66
C SER A 295 0.01 -4.96 -2.54
N ILE A 296 1.30 -5.30 -2.68
CA ILE A 296 2.36 -4.95 -1.72
C ILE A 296 2.84 -3.53 -1.94
N VAL A 297 2.92 -3.06 -3.19
CA VAL A 297 3.17 -1.63 -3.47
C VAL A 297 2.07 -0.76 -2.85
N ASP A 298 0.82 -1.24 -2.86
CA ASP A 298 -0.32 -0.57 -2.24
C ASP A 298 -0.34 -0.67 -0.70
N ARG A 299 0.42 -1.56 -0.05
CA ARG A 299 0.39 -1.77 1.41
C ARG A 299 1.71 -1.39 2.06
N ASN A 300 1.67 -0.99 3.32
CA ASN A 300 2.86 -1.16 4.15
C ASN A 300 2.96 -2.65 4.55
N PRO A 301 3.98 -3.41 4.09
CA PRO A 301 4.04 -4.86 4.26
C PRO A 301 4.03 -5.34 5.71
N VAL A 302 4.37 -4.47 6.67
CA VAL A 302 4.34 -4.78 8.10
C VAL A 302 3.00 -4.38 8.73
N SER A 303 2.61 -5.08 9.80
CA SER A 303 1.41 -4.90 10.64
C SER A 303 0.61 -3.62 10.35
N ALA A 304 -0.47 -3.75 9.58
CA ALA A 304 -1.36 -2.63 9.25
C ALA A 304 -1.97 -2.00 10.51
N ASP A 305 -2.18 -2.81 11.56
CA ASP A 305 -2.66 -2.32 12.85
C ASP A 305 -1.65 -1.44 13.58
N ASP A 306 -0.36 -1.76 13.52
CA ASP A 306 0.66 -0.93 14.17
C ASP A 306 0.83 0.41 13.44
N VAL A 307 0.77 0.39 12.11
CA VAL A 307 0.76 1.61 11.30
C VAL A 307 -0.49 2.45 11.63
N ARG A 308 -1.66 1.83 11.68
CA ARG A 308 -2.92 2.50 12.08
C ARG A 308 -2.82 3.12 13.47
N LYS A 309 -2.32 2.39 14.46
CA LYS A 309 -2.10 2.90 15.83
C LYS A 309 -1.16 4.10 15.83
N LYS A 310 -0.04 4.05 15.10
CA LYS A 310 0.90 5.17 15.00
C LYS A 310 0.26 6.40 14.33
N LEU A 311 -0.51 6.21 13.26
CA LEU A 311 -1.24 7.29 12.59
C LEU A 311 -2.31 7.91 13.49
N ASN A 312 -3.10 7.09 14.19
CA ASN A 312 -4.09 7.55 15.16
C ASN A 312 -3.43 8.34 16.30
N ARG A 313 -2.31 7.86 16.85
CA ARG A 313 -1.55 8.60 17.88
C ARG A 313 -1.09 9.98 17.40
N LEU A 314 -0.65 10.11 16.14
CA LEU A 314 -0.27 11.40 15.56
C LEU A 314 -1.48 12.34 15.48
N VAL A 315 -2.59 11.87 14.90
CA VAL A 315 -3.83 12.65 14.74
C VAL A 315 -4.42 13.04 16.10
N ASP A 316 -4.44 12.11 17.06
CA ASP A 316 -4.93 12.33 18.42
C ASP A 316 -4.11 13.37 19.17
N HIS A 317 -2.80 13.39 18.94
CA HIS A 317 -1.92 14.35 19.58
C HIS A 317 -2.13 15.77 19.05
N VAL A 318 -2.29 15.91 17.72
CA VAL A 318 -2.66 17.17 17.09
C VAL A 318 -4.06 17.61 17.55
N ARG A 319 -5.02 16.68 17.59
CA ARG A 319 -6.37 16.93 18.09
C ARG A 319 -6.36 17.50 19.51
N LYS A 320 -5.68 16.84 20.44
CA LYS A 320 -5.55 17.31 21.84
C LYS A 320 -4.90 18.69 21.92
N SER A 321 -3.90 18.95 21.08
CA SER A 321 -3.24 20.25 21.02
C SER A 321 -4.16 21.33 20.44
N LEU A 322 -4.98 21.00 19.44
CA LEU A 322 -5.96 21.92 18.87
C LEU A 322 -7.17 22.15 19.77
N THR A 323 -7.48 21.27 20.72
CA THR A 323 -8.54 21.52 21.72
C THR A 323 -8.08 22.46 22.83
N ASP A 324 -6.77 22.64 23.01
CA ASP A 324 -6.24 23.53 24.04
C ASP A 324 -6.31 25.02 23.60
N PRO A 325 -6.96 25.90 24.38
CA PRO A 325 -7.17 27.29 24.00
C PRO A 325 -5.87 28.09 23.91
N VAL A 326 -4.84 27.74 24.69
CA VAL A 326 -3.54 28.40 24.66
C VAL A 326 -2.85 28.10 23.34
N VAL A 327 -2.80 26.82 22.95
CA VAL A 327 -2.22 26.39 21.67
C VAL A 327 -2.98 26.99 20.48
N GLN A 328 -4.32 26.99 20.51
CA GLN A 328 -5.12 27.63 19.46
C GLN A 328 -4.77 29.12 19.31
N SER A 329 -4.71 29.85 20.42
CA SER A 329 -4.41 31.29 20.39
C SER A 329 -3.01 31.56 19.84
N MET A 330 -2.01 30.77 20.24
CA MET A 330 -0.64 30.87 19.71
C MET A 330 -0.61 30.59 18.21
N PHE A 331 -1.30 29.55 17.74
CA PHE A 331 -1.32 29.18 16.33
C PHE A 331 -2.03 30.22 15.46
N ILE A 332 -3.14 30.79 15.94
CA ILE A 332 -3.86 31.87 15.25
C ILE A 332 -2.99 33.13 15.16
N ASN A 333 -2.24 33.44 16.22
CA ASN A 333 -1.38 34.62 16.27
C ASN A 333 -0.18 34.55 15.31
N THR A 334 0.22 33.35 14.86
CA THR A 334 1.30 33.20 13.86
C THR A 334 0.90 33.71 12.48
N ILE A 335 -0.39 33.86 12.18
CA ILE A 335 -0.87 34.29 10.86
C ILE A 335 -0.78 35.81 10.76
N GLU A 336 0.11 36.34 9.93
CA GLU A 336 0.34 37.80 9.80
C GLU A 336 -0.86 38.56 9.21
N ASN A 337 -1.60 37.96 8.27
CA ASN A 337 -2.69 38.61 7.57
C ASN A 337 -4.00 38.59 8.38
N ASN A 338 -4.48 39.77 8.79
CA ASN A 338 -5.69 39.93 9.61
C ASN A 338 -6.96 39.31 9.00
N GLY A 339 -7.14 39.39 7.67
CA GLY A 339 -8.31 38.82 7.00
C GLY A 339 -8.29 37.29 7.02
N GLU A 340 -7.13 36.69 6.70
CA GLU A 340 -6.94 35.24 6.74
C GLU A 340 -6.96 34.71 8.19
N ARG A 341 -6.50 35.50 9.16
CA ARG A 341 -6.53 35.17 10.59
C ARG A 341 -7.95 34.99 11.12
N ALA A 342 -8.88 35.88 10.76
CA ALA A 342 -10.28 35.80 11.22
C ALA A 342 -11.02 34.57 10.65
N ASP A 343 -10.76 34.24 9.39
CA ASP A 343 -11.32 33.05 8.75
C ASP A 343 -10.69 31.77 9.30
N MET A 344 -9.37 31.77 9.56
CA MET A 344 -8.69 30.63 10.12
C MET A 344 -9.11 30.38 11.57
N ARG A 345 -9.23 31.42 12.39
CA ARG A 345 -9.75 31.33 13.76
C ARG A 345 -11.09 30.60 13.79
N ARG A 346 -12.08 31.06 13.00
CA ARG A 346 -13.40 30.43 12.91
C ARG A 346 -13.32 28.94 12.56
N ARG A 347 -12.39 28.54 11.67
CA ARG A 347 -12.22 27.14 11.28
C ARG A 347 -11.50 26.30 12.33
N ILE A 348 -10.50 26.85 13.01
CA ILE A 348 -9.78 26.16 14.08
C ILE A 348 -10.71 25.94 15.27
N GLU A 349 -11.50 26.96 15.62
CA GLU A 349 -12.53 26.87 16.67
C GLU A 349 -13.57 25.81 16.31
N ASP A 350 -14.13 25.84 15.09
CA ASP A 350 -15.06 24.80 14.59
C ASP A 350 -14.46 23.39 14.64
N VAL A 351 -13.18 23.24 14.26
CA VAL A 351 -12.48 21.95 14.35
C VAL A 351 -12.25 21.55 15.80
N GLY A 352 -11.84 22.46 16.68
CA GLY A 352 -11.57 22.21 18.09
C GLY A 352 -12.82 21.77 18.85
N ASP A 353 -13.92 22.49 18.66
CA ASP A 353 -15.23 22.20 19.24
C ASP A 353 -15.72 20.82 18.81
N LYS A 354 -15.67 20.52 17.51
CA LYS A 354 -16.06 19.21 16.98
C LYS A 354 -15.12 18.09 17.43
N CYS A 355 -13.83 18.37 17.54
CA CYS A 355 -12.85 17.40 18.02
C CYS A 355 -13.10 16.98 19.47
N SER A 356 -13.61 17.90 20.31
CA SER A 356 -13.98 17.59 21.70
C SER A 356 -15.09 16.52 21.79
N LEU A 357 -16.00 16.48 20.81
CA LEU A 357 -17.12 15.54 20.76
C LEU A 357 -16.70 14.09 20.45
N VAL A 358 -15.48 13.87 19.96
CA VAL A 358 -15.03 12.56 19.43
C VAL A 358 -13.81 12.02 20.18
N GLN A 359 -13.52 12.57 21.36
CA GLN A 359 -12.25 12.39 22.08
C GLN A 359 -11.82 10.93 22.28
N ASP A 360 -12.77 9.99 22.45
CA ASP A 360 -12.49 8.58 22.74
C ASP A 360 -12.56 7.64 21.54
N VAL A 361 -12.77 8.16 20.34
CA VAL A 361 -12.89 7.36 19.12
C VAL A 361 -11.61 7.44 18.28
N PRO A 362 -11.07 6.30 17.80
CA PRO A 362 -9.94 6.32 16.87
C PRO A 362 -10.33 6.98 15.54
N PHE A 363 -9.43 7.78 14.98
CA PHE A 363 -9.68 8.47 13.70
C PHE A 363 -9.80 7.48 12.52
N PHE A 364 -8.84 6.54 12.43
CA PHE A 364 -8.81 5.47 11.46
C PHE A 364 -9.27 4.14 12.08
N GLU A 365 -10.24 3.49 11.44
CA GLU A 365 -10.90 2.30 11.96
C GLU A 365 -10.24 1.02 11.43
N GLN A 366 -10.29 0.80 10.11
CA GLN A 366 -9.85 -0.43 9.46
C GLN A 366 -9.00 -0.14 8.22
N PHE A 367 -8.15 -1.11 7.85
CA PHE A 367 -7.41 -1.07 6.60
C PHE A 367 -8.35 -1.36 5.42
N ALA A 368 -8.40 -0.46 4.44
CA ALA A 368 -9.31 -0.49 3.30
C ALA A 368 -8.61 -0.64 1.95
N GLY A 369 -7.26 -0.71 1.93
CA GLY A 369 -6.45 -0.89 0.73
C GLY A 369 -6.58 -2.28 0.06
N GLN A 370 -5.82 -2.52 -1.01
CA GLN A 370 -5.68 -3.79 -1.73
C GLN A 370 -6.93 -4.29 -2.48
N GLY A 371 -7.80 -3.38 -2.94
CA GLY A 371 -9.02 -3.78 -3.67
C GLY A 371 -10.05 -4.53 -2.83
N ARG A 372 -9.93 -4.48 -1.49
CA ARG A 372 -10.90 -5.01 -0.53
C ARG A 372 -12.24 -4.26 -0.59
N VAL A 373 -12.18 -2.97 -0.93
CA VAL A 373 -13.35 -2.12 -1.16
C VAL A 373 -13.42 -1.70 -2.63
N ARG A 374 -14.63 -1.72 -3.19
CA ARG A 374 -14.91 -1.22 -4.54
C ARG A 374 -14.78 0.31 -4.52
N TRP A 375 -13.65 0.82 -5.02
CA TRP A 375 -13.30 2.25 -5.06
C TRP A 375 -13.15 2.91 -3.68
N HIS A 376 -11.94 2.83 -3.11
CA HIS A 376 -11.63 3.52 -1.87
C HIS A 376 -11.29 5.00 -2.13
N TYR A 377 -12.23 5.90 -1.83
CA TYR A 377 -11.97 7.34 -1.76
C TYR A 377 -11.45 7.67 -0.35
N GLY A 378 -10.18 7.37 -0.10
CA GLY A 378 -9.53 7.65 1.18
C GLY A 378 -9.29 9.14 1.43
N ALA A 379 -8.57 9.43 2.51
CA ALA A 379 -8.28 10.78 2.98
C ALA A 379 -7.51 11.68 1.99
N ALA A 380 -6.81 11.12 0.99
CA ALA A 380 -5.97 11.91 0.08
C ALA A 380 -6.77 12.79 -0.88
N HIS A 381 -7.85 12.25 -1.46
CA HIS A 381 -8.58 12.95 -2.52
C HIS A 381 -9.24 14.26 -2.04
N PRO A 382 -9.96 14.29 -0.88
CA PRO A 382 -10.49 15.54 -0.33
C PRO A 382 -9.38 16.51 0.12
N THR A 383 -8.33 15.97 0.74
CA THR A 383 -7.21 16.77 1.27
C THR A 383 -6.48 17.54 0.17
N LEU A 384 -6.28 16.91 -1.00
CA LEU A 384 -5.57 17.50 -2.15
C LEU A 384 -6.44 18.43 -3.03
N ARG A 385 -7.77 18.34 -2.96
CA ARG A 385 -8.67 19.08 -3.87
C ARG A 385 -8.83 20.57 -3.51
N MET A 386 -8.49 20.99 -2.28
CA MET A 386 -8.68 22.38 -1.87
C MET A 386 -7.44 23.24 -2.12
N PRO A 387 -7.61 24.46 -2.68
CA PRO A 387 -6.50 25.37 -3.01
C PRO A 387 -5.74 25.94 -1.80
N ILE A 388 -6.16 25.63 -0.56
CA ILE A 388 -5.66 26.23 0.68
C ILE A 388 -4.44 25.51 1.25
N SER A 389 -4.19 24.23 0.92
CA SER A 389 -2.96 23.55 1.36
C SER A 389 -1.67 24.22 0.84
N LEU A 390 -1.77 24.98 -0.25
CA LEU A 390 -0.64 25.80 -0.75
C LEU A 390 -0.47 27.13 -0.01
N LYS A 391 -1.52 27.64 0.64
CA LYS A 391 -1.48 28.89 1.41
C LYS A 391 -1.06 28.69 2.87
N LEU A 392 -1.45 27.56 3.46
CA LEU A 392 -1.03 27.15 4.82
C LEU A 392 0.46 26.79 4.91
N ALA A 393 1.13 26.56 3.78
CA ALA A 393 2.54 26.19 3.72
C ALA A 393 3.51 27.38 3.91
N GLY A 394 3.03 28.58 4.19
CA GLY A 394 3.86 29.77 4.30
C GLY A 394 4.28 30.31 2.92
N THR A 395 4.32 31.63 2.83
CA THR A 395 4.72 32.44 1.68
C THR A 395 6.15 32.13 1.24
N GLY A 396 6.32 31.15 0.35
CA GLY A 396 7.63 30.89 -0.27
C GLY A 396 7.64 29.75 -1.28
N CYS A 397 6.86 28.69 -1.05
CA CYS A 397 6.80 27.55 -1.96
C CYS A 397 5.53 27.59 -2.80
N ALA A 398 5.45 28.55 -3.72
CA ALA A 398 4.44 28.57 -4.78
C ALA A 398 4.73 27.41 -5.76
N MET A 399 4.42 26.18 -5.36
CA MET A 399 4.41 25.05 -6.26
C MET A 399 3.26 25.26 -7.25
N ARG A 400 3.59 25.88 -8.38
CA ARG A 400 2.71 26.12 -9.51
C ARG A 400 2.25 24.77 -10.07
N LEU A 401 1.24 24.18 -9.44
CA LEU A 401 0.49 23.03 -9.95
C LEU A 401 -0.07 23.43 -11.31
N ARG A 402 0.63 23.06 -12.39
CA ARG A 402 0.07 23.09 -13.73
C ARG A 402 -1.23 22.32 -13.65
N ARG A 403 -2.35 22.99 -13.97
CA ARG A 403 -3.64 22.35 -14.19
C ARG A 403 -3.41 21.22 -15.19
N ALA A 404 -3.32 19.98 -14.71
CA ALA A 404 -3.56 18.83 -15.57
C ALA A 404 -5.04 18.92 -15.96
N PRO A 405 -5.37 18.88 -17.25
CA PRO A 405 -6.75 18.93 -17.71
C PRO A 405 -7.49 17.72 -17.12
N PHE A 406 -8.61 18.00 -16.47
CA PHE A 406 -9.65 17.02 -16.21
C PHE A 406 -10.44 16.78 -17.49
#